data_AF-A0A1A8F610-F1
#
_entry.id   AF-A0A1A8F610-F1
#
_cell.length_a   1.000
_cell.length_b   1.000
_cell.length_c   1.000
_cell.angle_alpha   90.00
_cell.angle_beta   90.00
_cell.angle_gamma   90.00
#
_symmetry.space_group_name_H-M   'P 1'
#
loop_
_entity.id
_entity.type
_entity.pdbx_description
1 polymer ?
#
loop_
_entity_poly.entity_id
_entity_poly.type
_entity_poly.pdbx_seq_one_letter_code
_entity_poly.pdbx_strand_id
1 'polypeptide(L)'
;SIEIAEDDEDSKKIERKDGELTFNIGKISKQDTGIYEVFLRDERGQDKSSFSLTDAGYQAVMNELFRVIANSSTQIQVVSTESGIILYSMVTYYDENL
;
A
#
# COMPACT_ATOMS: atom_id res chain seq x y z
N SER A 1 -11.19 14.55 -3.23
CA SER A 1 -11.71 13.54 -2.29
C SER A 1 -12.16 12.37 -3.14
N ILE A 2 -11.83 11.15 -2.73
CA ILE A 2 -12.40 9.94 -3.34
C ILE A 2 -13.53 9.50 -2.39
N GLU A 3 -14.75 9.43 -2.92
CA GLU A 3 -15.94 8.96 -2.20
C GLU A 3 -16.38 7.66 -2.89
N ILE A 4 -16.36 6.54 -2.16
CA ILE A 4 -16.73 5.23 -2.68
C ILE A 4 -18.13 4.93 -2.17
N ALA A 5 -19.13 5.16 -3.01
CA ALA A 5 -20.52 4.80 -2.72
C ALA A 5 -20.72 3.29 -2.85
N GLU A 6 -21.79 2.73 -2.25
CA GLU A 6 -22.06 1.28 -2.30
C GLU A 6 -22.16 0.74 -3.74
N ASP A 7 -22.54 1.60 -4.69
CA ASP A 7 -22.68 1.31 -6.12
C ASP A 7 -21.41 1.58 -6.97
N ASP A 8 -20.33 2.08 -6.36
CA ASP A 8 -19.03 2.26 -7.05
C ASP A 8 -18.38 0.90 -7.35
N GLU A 9 -17.67 0.79 -8.47
CA GLU A 9 -16.88 -0.39 -8.80
C GLU A 9 -15.79 -0.66 -7.74
N ASP A 10 -15.25 0.41 -7.14
CA ASP A 10 -14.29 0.36 -6.05
C ASP A 10 -14.90 -0.06 -4.70
N SER A 11 -16.23 -0.07 -4.56
CA SER A 11 -16.90 -0.55 -3.34
C SER A 11 -16.59 -2.03 -3.06
N LYS A 12 -16.29 -2.80 -4.10
CA LYS A 12 -15.86 -4.21 -4.02
C LYS A 12 -14.51 -4.39 -3.33
N LYS A 13 -13.69 -3.34 -3.21
CA LYS A 13 -12.41 -3.37 -2.48
C LYS A 13 -12.61 -3.19 -0.96
N ILE A 14 -13.83 -2.90 -0.51
CA ILE A 14 -14.18 -2.73 0.89
C ILE A 14 -14.69 -4.06 1.47
N GLU A 15 -14.01 -4.56 2.50
CA GLU A 15 -14.47 -5.69 3.30
C GLU A 15 -14.94 -5.20 4.67
N ARG A 16 -16.09 -5.70 5.14
CA ARG A 16 -16.56 -5.47 6.51
C ARG A 16 -16.62 -6.80 7.26
N LYS A 17 -15.85 -6.91 8.34
CA LYS A 17 -15.78 -8.13 9.14
C LYS A 17 -15.55 -7.79 10.60
N ASP A 18 -16.31 -8.41 11.50
CA ASP A 18 -16.14 -8.29 12.96
C ASP A 18 -16.08 -6.83 13.50
N GLY A 19 -16.77 -5.90 12.83
CA GLY A 19 -16.78 -4.48 13.19
C GLY A 19 -15.63 -3.66 12.58
N GLU A 20 -14.73 -4.28 11.83
CA GLU A 20 -13.67 -3.64 11.07
C GLU A 20 -14.13 -3.40 9.62
N LEU A 21 -13.72 -2.27 9.05
CA LEU A 21 -13.90 -1.93 7.65
C LEU A 21 -12.53 -1.75 7.01
N THR A 22 -12.20 -2.60 6.05
CA THR A 22 -10.90 -2.65 5.39
C THR A 22 -11.06 -2.28 3.92
N PHE A 23 -10.30 -1.30 3.46
CA PHE A 23 -10.20 -0.96 2.04
C PHE A 23 -8.82 -1.37 1.51
N ASN A 24 -8.80 -2.30 0.55
CA ASN A 24 -7.55 -2.80 -0.01
C ASN A 24 -7.20 -2.07 -1.32
N ILE A 25 -6.16 -1.24 -1.26
CA ILE A 25 -5.62 -0.48 -2.41
C ILE A 25 -4.84 -1.40 -3.36
N GLY A 26 -4.42 -2.59 -2.92
CA GLY A 26 -3.62 -3.51 -3.71
C GLY A 26 -2.16 -3.06 -3.81
N LYS A 27 -1.60 -3.05 -5.02
CA LYS A 27 -0.28 -2.44 -5.26
C LYS A 27 -0.48 -0.93 -5.33
N ILE A 28 -0.02 -0.24 -4.30
CA ILE A 28 -0.01 1.23 -4.28
C ILE A 28 0.74 1.76 -5.50
N SER A 29 0.40 2.96 -5.94
CA SER A 29 1.06 3.72 -7.00
C SER A 29 0.85 5.21 -6.72
N LYS A 30 1.48 6.09 -7.51
CA LYS A 30 1.22 7.53 -7.40
C LYS A 30 -0.23 7.90 -7.72
N GLN A 31 -0.95 7.08 -8.48
CA GLN A 31 -2.36 7.33 -8.83
C GLN A 31 -3.29 7.17 -7.62
N ASP A 32 -2.85 6.40 -6.60
CA ASP A 32 -3.59 6.20 -5.35
C ASP A 32 -3.38 7.35 -4.35
N THR A 33 -2.59 8.36 -4.70
CA THR A 33 -2.43 9.56 -3.86
C THR A 33 -3.75 10.33 -3.78
N GLY A 34 -4.23 10.56 -2.56
CA GLY A 34 -5.49 11.25 -2.38
C GLY A 34 -5.96 11.31 -0.93
N ILE A 35 -7.12 11.94 -0.75
CA ILE A 35 -7.83 11.95 0.52
C ILE A 35 -8.94 10.91 0.42
N TYR A 36 -8.85 9.92 1.29
CA TYR A 36 -9.85 8.85 1.46
C TYR A 36 -10.81 9.25 2.56
N GLU A 37 -12.10 9.18 2.27
CA GLU A 37 -13.15 9.53 3.22
C GLU A 37 -14.11 8.36 3.39
N VAL A 38 -14.36 7.99 4.64
CA VAL A 38 -15.31 6.94 5.00
C VAL A 38 -16.47 7.59 5.73
N PHE A 39 -17.67 7.32 5.24
CA PHE A 39 -18.92 7.80 5.81
C PHE A 39 -19.69 6.62 6.41
N LEU A 40 -20.02 6.73 7.69
CA LEU A 40 -20.91 5.78 8.37
C LEU A 40 -22.24 6.48 8.62
N ARG A 41 -23.34 5.90 8.14
CA ARG A 41 -24.67 6.49 8.29
C ARG A 41 -25.68 5.45 8.75
N ASP A 42 -26.47 5.81 9.76
CA ASP A 42 -27.64 5.05 10.19
C ASP A 42 -28.82 6.01 10.49
N GLU A 43 -29.90 5.47 11.06
CA GLU A 43 -31.09 6.25 11.42
C GLU A 43 -30.87 7.28 12.55
N ARG A 44 -29.76 7.16 13.29
CA ARG A 44 -29.40 8.01 14.44
C ARG A 44 -28.48 9.16 14.05
N GLY A 45 -27.80 9.06 12.91
CA GLY A 45 -26.92 10.12 12.41
C GLY A 45 -25.89 9.64 11.38
N GLN A 46 -24.88 10.47 11.18
CA GLN A 46 -23.77 10.22 10.27
C GLN A 46 -22.46 10.60 10.94
N ASP A 47 -21.44 9.78 10.75
CA ASP A 47 -20.05 10.05 11.13
C ASP A 47 -19.14 10.02 9.90
N LYS A 48 -18.02 10.74 9.96
CA LYS A 48 -17.03 10.87 8.89
C LYS A 48 -15.62 10.70 9.43
N SER A 49 -14.88 9.79 8.83
CA SER A 49 -13.42 9.66 9.03
C SER A 49 -12.68 9.99 7.74
N SER A 50 -11.53 10.65 7.86
CA SER A 50 -10.71 11.06 6.71
C SER A 50 -9.26 10.61 6.91
N PHE A 51 -8.64 10.10 5.85
CA PHE A 51 -7.24 9.71 5.80
C PHE A 51 -6.56 10.35 4.60
N SER A 52 -5.45 11.06 4.82
CA SER A 52 -4.70 11.75 3.77
C SER A 52 -3.50 10.93 3.33
N LEU A 53 -3.62 10.24 2.19
CA LEU A 53 -2.51 9.56 1.53
C LEU A 53 -1.84 10.50 0.52
N THR A 54 -1.47 11.70 1.00
CA THR A 54 -0.85 12.75 0.17
C THR A 54 0.46 13.19 0.77
N ASP A 55 1.41 13.60 -0.07
CA ASP A 55 2.72 14.14 0.31
C ASP A 55 3.39 13.33 1.43
N ALA A 56 3.36 13.87 2.66
CA ALA A 56 3.93 13.24 3.85
C ALA A 56 3.30 11.88 4.19
N GLY A 57 1.99 11.71 3.98
CA GLY A 57 1.29 10.44 4.18
C GLY A 57 1.78 9.36 3.21
N TYR A 58 1.87 9.71 1.92
CA TYR A 58 2.41 8.82 0.90
C TYR A 58 3.88 8.49 1.17
N GLN A 59 4.70 9.48 1.51
CA GLN A 59 6.11 9.28 1.83
C GLN A 59 6.30 8.35 3.05
N ALA A 60 5.44 8.46 4.08
CA ALA A 60 5.50 7.59 5.23
C ALA A 60 5.23 6.12 4.86
N VAL A 61 4.22 5.87 4.03
CA VAL A 61 3.91 4.53 3.52
C VAL A 61 5.06 3.97 2.68
N MET A 62 5.61 4.79 1.78
CA MET A 62 6.75 4.39 0.94
C MET A 62 8.01 4.07 1.75
N ASN A 63 8.29 4.83 2.82
CA ASN A 63 9.40 4.54 3.73
C ASN A 63 9.23 3.18 4.41
N GLU A 64 8.03 2.85 4.88
CA GLU A 64 7.74 1.53 5.46
C GLU A 64 7.84 0.41 4.42
N LEU A 65 7.39 0.65 3.18
CA LEU A 65 7.53 -0.31 2.09
C LEU A 65 9.01 -0.60 1.78
N PHE A 66 9.86 0.44 1.70
CA PHE A 66 11.30 0.26 1.50
C PHE A 66 11.97 -0.46 2.66
N ARG A 67 11.53 -0.22 3.90
CA ARG A 67 12.01 -0.97 5.06
C ARG A 67 11.70 -2.47 4.92
N VAL A 68 10.49 -2.82 4.49
CA VAL A 68 10.09 -4.22 4.25
C VAL A 68 10.91 -4.84 3.10
N ILE A 69 11.13 -4.11 2.01
CA ILE A 69 11.95 -4.55 0.88
C ILE A 69 13.39 -4.85 1.32
N ALA A 70 14.03 -3.94 2.07
CA ALA A 70 15.37 -4.15 2.58
C ALA A 70 15.45 -5.41 3.46
N ASN A 71 14.43 -5.62 4.30
CA ASN A 71 14.33 -6.80 5.17
C ASN A 71 13.96 -8.10 4.44
N SER A 72 13.54 -8.03 3.18
CA SER A 72 13.30 -9.21 2.33
C SER A 72 14.59 -9.78 1.72
N SER A 73 15.74 -9.13 1.96
CA SER A 73 17.02 -9.55 1.40
C SER A 73 17.41 -10.96 1.84
N THR A 74 17.87 -11.76 0.89
CA THR A 74 18.52 -13.04 1.19
C THR A 74 19.91 -12.81 1.78
N GLN A 75 20.47 -13.82 2.44
CA GLN A 75 21.89 -13.79 2.80
C GLN A 75 22.76 -13.60 1.55
N ILE A 76 23.83 -12.81 1.69
CA ILE A 76 24.81 -12.59 0.61
C ILE A 76 25.35 -13.93 0.12
N GLN A 77 25.26 -14.13 -1.19
CA GLN A 77 25.79 -15.27 -1.92
C GLN A 77 27.07 -14.88 -2.65
N VAL A 78 27.98 -15.84 -2.80
CA VAL A 78 29.28 -15.66 -3.47
C VAL A 78 29.37 -16.67 -4.60
N VAL A 79 29.67 -16.19 -5.82
CA VAL A 79 29.86 -17.04 -7.01
C VAL A 79 31.17 -16.68 -7.69
N SER A 80 32.06 -17.65 -7.81
CA SER A 80 33.28 -17.52 -8.61
C SER A 80 32.97 -17.81 -10.09
N THR A 81 33.45 -16.96 -10.97
CA THR A 81 33.35 -17.09 -12.43
C THR A 81 34.74 -17.00 -13.06
N GLU A 82 34.86 -17.30 -14.35
CA GLU A 82 36.12 -17.13 -15.09
C GLU A 82 36.62 -15.67 -15.10
N SER A 83 35.70 -14.71 -14.95
CA SER A 83 36.00 -13.27 -14.96
C SER A 83 36.23 -12.67 -13.56
N GLY A 84 35.96 -13.42 -12.48
CA GLY A 84 36.15 -12.92 -11.12
C GLY A 84 35.17 -13.48 -10.11
N ILE A 85 34.78 -12.68 -9.12
CA ILE A 85 33.85 -13.05 -8.05
C ILE A 85 32.62 -12.15 -8.13
N ILE A 86 31.43 -12.76 -8.04
CA ILE A 86 30.14 -12.08 -7.96
C ILE A 86 29.63 -12.23 -6.53
N LEU A 87 29.35 -11.09 -5.90
CA LEU A 87 28.61 -11.01 -4.63
C LEU A 87 27.21 -10.52 -4.94
N TYR A 88 26.18 -11.25 -4.53
CA TYR A 88 24.80 -10.85 -4.78
C TYR A 88 23.86 -11.22 -3.62
N SER A 89 22.71 -10.56 -3.58
CA SER A 89 21.57 -10.86 -2.71
C SER A 89 20.29 -10.59 -3.51
N MET A 90 19.24 -11.36 -3.26
CA MET A 90 17.93 -11.15 -3.85
C MET A 90 17.03 -10.38 -2.88
N VAL A 91 16.26 -9.44 -3.40
CA VAL A 91 15.24 -8.68 -2.65
C VAL A 91 13.90 -8.77 -3.38
N THR A 92 12.80 -8.62 -2.64
CA THR A 92 11.50 -8.35 -3.24
C THR A 92 11.53 -6.93 -3.82
N TYR A 93 11.21 -6.79 -5.10
CA TYR A 93 11.22 -5.51 -5.79
C TYR A 93 9.80 -4.94 -5.93
N TYR A 94 9.70 -3.62 -5.84
CA TYR A 94 8.49 -2.86 -6.08
C TYR A 94 8.82 -1.64 -6.96
N ASP A 95 7.97 -1.38 -7.94
CA ASP A 95 8.04 -0.21 -8.82
C ASP A 95 6.73 0.56 -8.72
N GLU A 96 6.82 1.84 -8.34
CA GLU A 96 5.64 2.72 -8.24
C GLU A 96 5.12 3.20 -9.59
N ASN A 97 5.83 2.91 -10.69
CA ASN A 97 5.47 3.32 -12.05
C ASN A 97 4.92 2.17 -12.91
N LEU A 98 4.83 0.95 -12.36
CA LEU A 98 4.45 -0.28 -13.07
C LEU A 98 3.07 -0.77 -12.63
#